data_AF-A0AA47N517-F1
#
_entry.id   AF-A0AA47N517-F1
#
_cell.length_a   1.000
_cell.length_b   1.000
_cell.length_c   1.000
_cell.angle_alpha   90.00
_cell.angle_beta   90.00
_cell.angle_gamma   90.00
#
_symmetry.space_group_name_H-M   'P 1'
#
loop_
_entity.id
_entity.type
_entity.pdbx_description
1 polymer ?
#
loop_
_entity_poly.entity_id
_entity_poly.type
_entity_poly.pdbx_seq_one_letter_code
_entity_poly.pdbx_strand_id
1 'polypeptide(L)'
;MMPINTVEKPGFRKLIKTLDPKYEMPGRRHFSEKAIPELYTSERQKLARRLQDVTYFSSTTDLWSSRTMEPYLSFTVHFIDNNWELNNACLQTSFFPKDHTAELLAEGLHEVLKAWDLPVNRQVCLTTDNGANIVKAARLNDWVRLQCFGHRLHLAIDGLCPMEWGWHKCGEGFVPIKTTLPPAPEKLMKGQLQV
;
A
#
# COMPACT_ATOMS: atom_id res chain seq x y z
N MET A 1 7.81 -2.52 -9.28
CA MET A 1 6.72 -3.32 -9.86
C MET A 1 6.43 -2.83 -11.28
N MET A 2 6.18 -3.72 -12.24
CA MET A 2 5.85 -3.36 -13.64
C MET A 2 4.36 -3.57 -13.93
N PRO A 3 3.69 -2.72 -14.74
CA PRO A 3 2.29 -2.93 -15.12
C PRO A 3 2.10 -4.23 -15.90
N ILE A 4 0.96 -4.90 -15.72
CA ILE A 4 0.64 -6.15 -16.45
C ILE A 4 0.67 -5.94 -17.97
N ASN A 5 0.31 -4.75 -18.45
CA ASN A 5 0.37 -4.40 -19.88
C ASN A 5 1.80 -4.47 -20.48
N THR A 6 2.84 -4.62 -19.65
CA THR A 6 4.23 -4.77 -20.12
C THR A 6 4.41 -6.00 -21.01
N VAL A 7 3.69 -7.10 -20.75
CA VAL A 7 3.80 -8.33 -21.56
C VAL A 7 3.31 -8.19 -23.00
N GLU A 8 2.58 -7.13 -23.29
CA GLU A 8 2.05 -6.83 -24.62
C GLU A 8 2.90 -5.79 -25.38
N LYS A 9 3.86 -5.13 -24.69
CA LYS A 9 4.71 -4.13 -25.32
C LYS A 9 5.60 -4.79 -26.39
N PRO A 10 5.71 -4.21 -27.60
CA PRO A 10 6.49 -4.79 -28.70
C PRO A 10 7.95 -5.07 -28.32
N GLY A 11 8.59 -4.15 -27.59
CA GLY A 11 9.97 -4.32 -27.14
C GLY A 11 10.14 -5.51 -26.19
N PHE A 12 9.20 -5.72 -25.27
CA PHE A 12 9.24 -6.86 -24.35
C PHE A 12 9.03 -8.18 -25.09
N ARG A 13 8.07 -8.24 -26.01
CA ARG A 13 7.85 -9.44 -26.84
C ARG A 13 9.07 -9.78 -27.71
N LYS A 14 9.72 -8.77 -28.30
CA LYS A 14 10.95 -8.95 -29.08
C LYS A 14 12.09 -9.50 -28.22
N LEU A 15 12.26 -8.96 -27.00
CA LEU A 15 13.24 -9.44 -26.05
C LEU A 15 13.00 -10.93 -25.72
N ILE A 16 11.78 -11.29 -25.33
CA ILE A 16 11.44 -12.68 -24.97
C ILE A 16 11.66 -13.63 -26.16
N LYS A 17 11.24 -13.25 -27.38
CA LYS A 17 11.49 -14.05 -28.59
C LYS A 17 12.98 -14.19 -28.94
N THR A 18 13.80 -13.24 -28.53
CA THR A 18 15.26 -13.31 -28.74
C THR A 18 15.91 -14.25 -27.72
N LEU A 19 15.40 -14.27 -26.48
CA LEU A 19 15.87 -15.16 -25.42
C LEU A 19 15.45 -16.62 -25.64
N ASP A 20 14.17 -16.84 -25.98
CA ASP A 20 13.63 -18.15 -26.35
C ASP A 20 12.63 -18.00 -27.50
N PRO A 21 13.02 -18.34 -28.74
CA PRO A 21 12.15 -18.26 -29.90
C PRO A 21 10.90 -19.15 -29.80
N LYS A 22 10.97 -20.26 -29.04
CA LYS A 22 9.88 -21.23 -28.89
C LYS A 22 8.86 -20.80 -27.83
N TYR A 23 9.22 -19.90 -26.93
CA TYR A 23 8.31 -19.42 -25.91
C TYR A 23 7.25 -18.51 -26.52
N GLU A 24 5.99 -18.83 -26.30
CA GLU A 24 4.84 -17.99 -26.64
C GLU A 24 4.39 -17.23 -25.41
N MET A 25 4.49 -15.91 -25.45
CA MET A 25 4.19 -15.04 -24.32
C MET A 25 2.67 -14.95 -24.10
N PRO A 26 2.13 -15.43 -22.95
CA PRO A 26 0.74 -15.15 -22.61
C PRO A 26 0.37 -13.66 -22.63
N GLY A 27 -0.86 -13.36 -23.08
CA GLY A 27 -1.36 -11.99 -23.10
C GLY A 27 -1.61 -11.41 -21.70
N ARG A 28 -1.86 -10.10 -21.63
CA ARG A 28 -2.20 -9.41 -20.36
C ARG A 28 -3.36 -10.10 -19.64
N ARG A 29 -4.38 -10.52 -20.39
CA ARG A 29 -5.59 -11.17 -19.89
C ARG A 29 -5.29 -12.44 -19.09
N HIS A 30 -4.33 -13.24 -19.54
CA HIS A 30 -3.91 -14.45 -18.84
C HIS A 30 -3.36 -14.12 -17.44
N PHE A 31 -2.52 -13.09 -17.32
CA PHE A 31 -2.00 -12.68 -16.01
C PHE A 31 -3.07 -12.08 -15.12
N SER A 32 -3.91 -11.20 -15.64
CA SER A 32 -4.92 -10.50 -14.83
C SER A 32 -6.06 -11.42 -14.38
N GLU A 33 -6.50 -12.36 -15.21
CA GLU A 33 -7.69 -13.17 -14.93
C GLU A 33 -7.35 -14.58 -14.43
N LYS A 34 -6.12 -15.07 -14.66
CA LYS A 34 -5.73 -16.44 -14.30
C LYS A 34 -4.50 -16.50 -13.40
N ALA A 35 -3.32 -16.17 -13.92
CA ALA A 35 -2.06 -16.44 -13.21
C ALA A 35 -1.94 -15.70 -11.87
N ILE A 36 -2.30 -14.41 -11.82
CA ILE A 36 -2.24 -13.63 -10.57
C ILE A 36 -3.34 -14.07 -9.59
N PRO A 37 -4.62 -14.23 -9.99
CA PRO A 37 -5.65 -14.77 -9.10
C PRO A 37 -5.33 -16.17 -8.53
N GLU A 38 -4.80 -17.08 -9.35
CA GLU A 38 -4.38 -18.41 -8.91
C GLU A 38 -3.23 -18.34 -7.89
N LEU A 39 -2.21 -17.51 -8.17
CA LEU A 39 -1.10 -17.27 -7.26
C LEU A 39 -1.59 -16.67 -5.94
N TYR A 40 -2.46 -15.65 -5.98
CA TYR A 40 -3.06 -15.05 -4.80
C TYR A 40 -3.81 -16.08 -3.97
N THR A 41 -4.62 -16.92 -4.60
CA THR A 41 -5.40 -17.96 -3.89
C THR A 41 -4.47 -18.98 -3.23
N SER A 42 -3.41 -19.40 -3.93
CA SER A 42 -2.40 -20.31 -3.39
C SER A 42 -1.67 -19.71 -2.19
N GLU A 43 -1.17 -18.48 -2.30
CA GLU A 43 -0.45 -17.81 -1.22
C GLU A 43 -1.36 -17.48 -0.04
N ARG A 44 -2.62 -17.07 -0.29
CA ARG A 44 -3.63 -16.85 0.75
C ARG A 44 -3.87 -18.13 1.55
N GLN A 45 -3.99 -19.29 0.90
CA GLN A 45 -4.18 -20.57 1.58
C GLN A 45 -2.95 -20.96 2.41
N LYS A 46 -1.73 -20.76 1.87
CA LYS A 46 -0.49 -21.01 2.62
C LYS A 46 -0.41 -20.13 3.86
N LEU A 47 -0.71 -18.84 3.72
CA LEU A 47 -0.71 -17.89 4.82
C LEU A 47 -1.78 -18.24 5.87
N ALA A 48 -3.00 -18.60 5.45
CA ALA A 48 -4.06 -19.01 6.36
C ALA A 48 -3.64 -20.22 7.21
N ARG A 49 -2.96 -21.22 6.61
CA ARG A 49 -2.40 -22.36 7.36
C ARG A 49 -1.34 -21.91 8.36
N ARG A 50 -0.42 -21.03 7.97
CA ARG A 50 0.61 -20.50 8.87
C ARG A 50 0.01 -19.77 10.08
N LEU A 51 -1.10 -19.05 9.86
CA LEU A 51 -1.78 -18.28 10.92
C LEU A 51 -2.54 -19.17 11.91
N GLN A 52 -2.90 -20.41 11.57
CA GLN A 52 -3.57 -21.33 12.49
C GLN A 52 -2.69 -21.68 13.71
N ASP A 53 -1.38 -21.81 13.48
CA ASP A 53 -0.40 -22.13 14.52
C ASP A 53 -0.02 -20.91 15.38
N VAL A 54 -0.47 -19.71 15.01
CA VAL A 54 -0.14 -18.47 15.73
C VAL A 54 -0.95 -18.38 17.01
N THR A 55 -0.25 -18.36 18.14
CA THR A 55 -0.87 -18.24 19.47
C THR A 55 -1.28 -16.81 19.79
N TYR A 56 -0.44 -15.83 19.46
CA TYR A 56 -0.70 -14.42 19.69
C TYR A 56 -0.21 -13.59 18.51
N PHE A 57 -0.92 -12.52 18.19
CA PHE A 57 -0.52 -11.57 17.16
C PHE A 57 -0.81 -10.14 17.59
N SER A 58 -0.07 -9.20 17.05
CA SER A 58 -0.45 -7.79 17.02
C SER A 58 -0.90 -7.41 15.61
N SER A 59 -1.67 -6.34 15.50
CA SER A 59 -2.12 -5.84 14.20
C SER A 59 -1.74 -4.38 14.03
N THR A 60 -1.56 -3.98 12.78
CA THR A 60 -1.45 -2.57 12.38
C THR A 60 -2.51 -2.30 11.34
N THR A 61 -3.23 -1.20 11.49
CA THR A 61 -4.17 -0.74 10.47
C THR A 61 -3.84 0.66 10.02
N ASP A 62 -3.97 0.89 8.72
CA ASP A 62 -3.75 2.20 8.10
C ASP A 62 -4.95 2.55 7.23
N LEU A 63 -5.45 3.77 7.42
CA LEU A 63 -6.56 4.33 6.64
C LEU A 63 -5.99 5.44 5.78
N TRP A 64 -5.87 5.17 4.48
CA TRP A 64 -5.16 6.06 3.57
C TRP A 64 -5.99 6.34 2.33
N SER A 65 -5.77 7.51 1.74
CA SER A 65 -6.40 7.91 0.48
C SER A 65 -5.46 7.66 -0.68
N SER A 66 -5.97 7.05 -1.73
CA SER A 66 -5.24 6.88 -2.99
C SER A 66 -4.94 8.23 -3.63
N ARG A 67 -4.13 8.20 -4.71
CA ARG A 67 -3.88 9.40 -5.52
C ARG A 67 -5.14 9.96 -6.19
N THR A 68 -6.17 9.12 -6.37
CA THR A 68 -7.50 9.47 -6.87
C THR A 68 -8.46 9.85 -5.76
N MET A 69 -7.96 10.05 -4.53
CA MET A 69 -8.74 10.38 -3.33
C MET A 69 -9.76 9.31 -2.95
N GLU A 70 -9.49 8.06 -3.32
CA GLU A 70 -10.30 6.92 -2.92
C GLU A 70 -9.77 6.36 -1.60
N PRO A 71 -10.61 6.23 -0.56
CA PRO A 71 -10.19 5.69 0.72
C PRO A 71 -9.97 4.17 0.70
N TYR A 72 -8.89 3.74 1.36
CA TYR A 72 -8.52 2.36 1.56
C TYR A 72 -8.21 2.07 3.02
N LEU A 73 -8.56 0.87 3.45
CA LEU A 73 -8.16 0.29 4.73
C LEU A 73 -7.16 -0.83 4.45
N SER A 74 -6.00 -0.77 5.09
CA SER A 74 -5.02 -1.86 5.08
C SER A 74 -4.85 -2.43 6.48
N PHE A 75 -4.96 -3.75 6.60
CA PHE A 75 -4.84 -4.49 7.85
C PHE A 75 -3.70 -5.50 7.73
N THR A 76 -2.71 -5.38 8.61
CA THR A 76 -1.51 -6.23 8.65
C THR A 76 -1.40 -6.85 10.02
N VAL A 77 -1.07 -8.13 10.08
CA VAL A 77 -0.76 -8.83 11.33
C VAL A 77 0.73 -9.04 11.47
N HIS A 78 1.20 -9.02 12.72
CA HIS A 78 2.57 -9.27 13.13
C HIS A 78 2.54 -10.37 14.19
N PHE A 79 3.36 -11.40 14.01
CA PHE A 79 3.36 -12.57 14.88
C PHE A 79 4.76 -13.17 14.96
N ILE A 80 5.01 -13.93 16.03
CA ILE A 80 6.23 -14.71 16.20
C ILE A 80 5.88 -16.15 15.87
N ASP A 81 6.67 -16.79 15.01
CA ASP A 81 6.45 -18.19 14.64
C ASP A 81 7.15 -19.17 15.62
N ASN A 82 7.03 -20.47 15.36
CA ASN A 82 7.62 -21.52 16.18
C ASN A 82 9.16 -21.52 16.18
N ASN A 83 9.78 -20.85 15.21
CA ASN A 83 11.23 -20.68 15.14
C ASN A 83 11.71 -19.42 15.87
N TRP A 84 10.80 -18.73 16.57
CA TRP A 84 11.06 -17.46 17.25
C TRP A 84 11.41 -16.31 16.30
N GLU A 85 10.92 -16.37 15.05
CA GLU A 85 11.13 -15.33 14.06
C GLU A 85 9.93 -14.38 13.98
N LEU A 86 10.21 -13.08 13.98
CA LEU A 86 9.20 -12.05 13.78
C LEU A 86 8.76 -12.04 12.31
N ASN A 87 7.49 -12.33 12.10
CA ASN A 87 6.84 -12.34 10.79
C ASN A 87 5.76 -11.26 10.74
N ASN A 88 5.48 -10.77 9.53
CA ASN A 88 4.33 -9.91 9.26
C ASN A 88 3.65 -10.30 7.96
N ALA A 89 2.35 -10.05 7.86
CA ALA A 89 1.57 -10.30 6.66
C ALA A 89 0.42 -9.30 6.51
N CYS A 90 0.35 -8.62 5.36
CA CYS A 90 -0.81 -7.82 4.99
C CYS A 90 -1.96 -8.74 4.60
N LEU A 91 -3.00 -8.77 5.42
CA LEU A 91 -4.15 -9.65 5.26
C LEU A 91 -5.16 -9.08 4.29
N GLN A 92 -5.32 -7.76 4.30
CA GLN A 92 -6.33 -7.09 3.49
C GLN A 92 -5.91 -5.66 3.19
N THR A 93 -6.06 -5.27 1.93
CA THR A 93 -6.12 -3.88 1.49
C THR A 93 -7.38 -3.74 0.66
N SER A 94 -8.41 -3.14 1.24
CA SER A 94 -9.73 -3.02 0.61
C SER A 94 -10.15 -1.57 0.50
N PHE A 95 -10.86 -1.26 -0.58
CA PHE A 95 -11.60 -0.01 -0.68
C PHE A 95 -12.57 0.08 0.50
N PHE A 96 -12.57 1.22 1.17
CA PHE A 96 -13.41 1.43 2.35
C PHE A 96 -14.36 2.59 2.07
N PRO A 97 -15.69 2.41 2.07
CA PRO A 97 -16.65 3.44 1.68
C PRO A 97 -16.46 4.78 2.42
N LYS A 98 -16.89 5.89 1.80
CA LYS A 98 -16.69 7.26 2.29
C LYS A 98 -17.24 7.54 3.69
N ASP A 99 -18.22 6.76 4.13
CA ASP A 99 -18.76 6.87 5.48
C ASP A 99 -17.78 6.22 6.46
N HIS A 100 -16.69 6.94 6.77
CA HIS A 100 -15.62 6.52 7.68
C HIS A 100 -16.07 6.56 9.14
N THR A 101 -17.28 6.12 9.44
CA THR A 101 -17.78 6.10 10.82
C THR A 101 -16.95 5.10 11.64
N ALA A 102 -16.83 5.39 12.93
CA ALA A 102 -16.08 4.52 13.82
C ALA A 102 -16.72 3.13 13.94
N GLU A 103 -18.04 3.07 13.79
CA GLU A 103 -18.85 1.85 13.86
C GLU A 103 -18.55 0.94 12.66
N LEU A 104 -18.50 1.48 11.44
CA LEU A 104 -18.15 0.72 10.23
C LEU A 104 -16.69 0.27 10.25
N LEU A 105 -15.79 1.10 10.78
CA LEU A 105 -14.39 0.69 10.97
C LEU A 105 -14.27 -0.45 11.99
N ALA A 106 -14.99 -0.37 13.10
CA ALA A 106 -14.98 -1.40 14.14
C ALA A 106 -15.46 -2.75 13.58
N GLU A 107 -16.57 -2.74 12.84
CA GLU A 107 -17.12 -3.91 12.15
C GLU A 107 -16.13 -4.45 11.09
N GLY A 108 -15.63 -3.60 10.21
CA GLY A 108 -14.70 -4.00 9.16
C GLY A 108 -13.42 -4.65 9.69
N LEU A 109 -12.87 -4.15 10.81
CA LEU A 109 -11.72 -4.77 11.47
C LEU A 109 -12.06 -6.18 12.00
N HIS A 110 -13.26 -6.37 12.55
CA HIS A 110 -13.73 -7.67 13.03
C HIS A 110 -13.97 -8.64 11.87
N GLU A 111 -14.51 -8.15 10.75
CA GLU A 111 -14.68 -8.94 9.53
C GLU A 111 -13.34 -9.43 8.97
N VAL A 112 -12.28 -8.60 9.00
CA VAL A 112 -10.94 -9.05 8.57
C VAL A 112 -10.47 -10.20 9.45
N LEU A 113 -10.55 -10.07 10.77
CA LEU A 113 -10.14 -11.15 11.69
C LEU A 113 -10.94 -12.43 11.44
N LYS A 114 -12.27 -12.30 11.28
CA LYS A 114 -13.15 -13.42 10.98
C LYS A 114 -12.84 -14.09 9.64
N ALA A 115 -12.51 -13.32 8.60
CA ALA A 115 -12.19 -13.83 7.27
C ALA A 115 -10.89 -14.65 7.23
N TRP A 116 -10.03 -14.47 8.22
CA TRP A 116 -8.76 -15.18 8.39
C TRP A 116 -8.78 -16.19 9.55
N ASP A 117 -9.94 -16.42 10.16
CA ASP A 117 -10.13 -17.31 11.30
C ASP A 117 -9.20 -16.96 12.49
N LEU A 118 -8.95 -15.66 12.67
CA LEU A 118 -8.12 -15.13 13.75
C LEU A 118 -9.01 -14.75 14.93
N PRO A 119 -8.91 -15.44 16.07
CA PRO A 119 -9.77 -15.16 17.20
C PRO A 119 -9.30 -13.89 17.93
N VAL A 120 -10.26 -13.03 18.28
CA VAL A 120 -10.00 -11.70 18.85
C VAL A 120 -9.19 -11.77 20.15
N ASN A 121 -9.38 -12.81 20.96
CA ASN A 121 -8.66 -13.00 22.22
C ASN A 121 -7.15 -13.27 22.05
N ARG A 122 -6.70 -13.64 20.84
CA ARG A 122 -5.27 -13.77 20.50
C ARG A 122 -4.64 -12.46 20.03
N GLN A 123 -5.44 -11.43 19.80
CA GLN A 123 -4.94 -10.11 19.44
C GLN A 123 -4.43 -9.38 20.69
N VAL A 124 -3.13 -9.13 20.74
CA VAL A 124 -2.47 -8.46 21.87
C VAL A 124 -2.72 -6.94 21.81
N CYS A 125 -2.57 -6.36 20.63
CA CYS A 125 -2.82 -4.94 20.42
C CYS A 125 -3.06 -4.60 18.95
N LEU A 126 -3.69 -3.46 18.71
CA LEU A 126 -3.84 -2.82 17.41
C LEU A 126 -3.05 -1.51 17.39
N THR A 127 -2.13 -1.35 16.45
CA THR A 127 -1.40 -0.11 16.21
C THR A 127 -2.05 0.68 15.09
N THR A 128 -2.39 1.94 15.35
CA THR A 128 -3.09 2.81 14.40
C THR A 128 -2.46 4.20 14.36
N ASP A 129 -2.80 5.00 13.36
CA ASP A 129 -2.59 6.45 13.44
C ASP A 129 -3.47 7.10 14.53
N ASN A 130 -3.51 8.43 14.59
CA ASN A 130 -4.34 9.18 15.54
C ASN A 130 -5.67 9.67 14.93
N GLY A 131 -6.15 9.06 13.83
CA GLY A 131 -7.44 9.40 13.25
C GLY A 131 -8.58 9.20 14.26
N ALA A 132 -9.43 10.21 14.46
CA ALA A 132 -10.48 10.18 15.48
C ALA A 132 -11.40 8.95 15.36
N ASN A 133 -11.75 8.57 14.13
CA ASN A 133 -12.66 7.46 13.86
C ASN A 133 -12.01 6.10 14.14
N ILE A 134 -10.73 5.88 13.78
CA ILE A 134 -10.04 4.63 14.08
C ILE A 134 -9.74 4.48 15.57
N VAL A 135 -9.46 5.59 16.26
CA VAL A 135 -9.30 5.60 17.73
C VAL A 135 -10.60 5.24 18.41
N LYS A 136 -11.75 5.77 17.94
CA LYS A 136 -13.06 5.41 18.45
C LYS A 136 -13.41 3.96 18.11
N ALA A 137 -13.08 3.47 16.91
CA ALA A 137 -13.31 2.09 16.49
C ALA A 137 -12.58 1.08 17.38
N ALA A 138 -11.31 1.33 17.70
CA ALA A 138 -10.55 0.48 18.61
C ALA A 138 -11.17 0.42 20.02
N ARG A 139 -11.74 1.53 20.51
CA ARG A 139 -12.47 1.57 21.78
C ARG A 139 -13.80 0.82 21.72
N LEU A 140 -14.54 0.94 20.61
CA LEU A 140 -15.80 0.21 20.41
C LEU A 140 -15.58 -1.31 20.41
N ASN A 141 -14.46 -1.77 19.87
CA ASN A 141 -14.08 -3.17 19.88
C ASN A 141 -13.45 -3.65 21.21
N ASP A 142 -13.24 -2.75 22.18
CA ASP A 142 -12.50 -3.01 23.42
C ASP A 142 -11.09 -3.57 23.18
N TRP A 143 -10.39 -3.03 22.17
CA TRP A 143 -9.04 -3.47 21.81
C TRP A 143 -7.97 -2.57 22.41
N VAL A 144 -6.91 -3.18 22.92
CA VAL A 144 -5.70 -2.46 23.34
C VAL A 144 -5.10 -1.76 22.12
N ARG A 145 -5.04 -0.43 22.16
CA ARG A 145 -4.55 0.38 21.04
C ARG A 145 -3.20 1.00 21.34
N LEU A 146 -2.26 0.85 20.41
CA LEU A 146 -0.99 1.57 20.39
C LEU A 146 -1.01 2.66 19.32
N GLN A 147 -0.39 3.80 19.64
CA GLN A 147 -0.22 4.88 18.68
C GLN A 147 0.98 4.60 17.78
N CYS A 148 0.81 4.85 16.48
CA CYS A 148 1.91 4.83 15.53
C CYS A 148 2.97 5.86 15.95
N PHE A 149 4.18 5.36 16.28
CA PHE A 149 5.31 6.21 16.66
C PHE A 149 5.68 7.19 15.54
N GLY A 150 5.71 6.74 14.28
CA GLY A 150 6.03 7.58 13.13
C GLY A 150 5.07 8.76 12.98
N HIS A 151 3.76 8.51 13.12
CA HIS A 151 2.76 9.57 13.08
C HIS A 151 2.91 10.54 14.26
N ARG A 152 3.22 10.05 15.47
CA ARG A 152 3.49 10.92 16.62
C ARG A 152 4.73 11.79 16.41
N LEU A 153 5.79 11.22 15.85
CA LEU A 153 7.02 11.95 15.56
C LEU A 153 6.75 13.03 14.51
N HIS A 154 6.00 12.71 13.46
CA HIS A 154 5.59 13.68 12.45
C HIS A 154 4.78 14.83 13.06
N LEU A 155 3.78 14.54 13.89
CA LEU A 155 2.99 15.57 14.59
C LEU A 155 3.85 16.43 15.52
N ALA A 156 4.85 15.85 16.19
CA ALA A 156 5.77 16.60 17.05
C ALA A 156 6.65 17.54 16.22
N ILE A 157 7.16 17.09 15.08
CA ILE A 157 7.96 17.91 14.16
C ILE A 157 7.11 19.03 13.58
N ASP A 158 5.90 18.73 13.11
CA ASP A 158 4.97 19.73 12.56
C ASP A 158 4.55 20.75 13.62
N GLY A 159 4.33 20.31 14.86
CA GLY A 159 4.01 21.19 15.99
C GLY A 159 5.17 22.10 16.40
N LEU A 160 6.42 21.65 16.22
CA LEU A 160 7.63 22.45 16.47
C LEU A 160 7.97 23.42 15.34
N CYS A 161 7.43 23.21 14.14
CA CYS A 161 7.57 24.08 12.98
C CYS A 161 6.23 24.82 12.73
N PRO A 162 5.84 25.81 13.57
CA PRO A 162 4.71 26.65 13.24
C PRO A 162 4.93 27.30 11.87
N MET A 163 3.86 27.38 11.06
CA MET A 163 3.82 27.94 9.70
C MET A 163 4.49 29.32 9.54
N GLU A 164 4.85 30.00 10.63
CA GLU A 164 5.64 31.23 10.63
C GLU A 164 7.10 31.03 10.19
N TRP A 165 7.67 29.82 10.29
CA TRP A 165 9.00 29.48 9.76
C TRP A 165 8.91 28.90 8.36
N GLY A 166 8.20 29.62 7.48
CA GLY A 166 7.88 29.21 6.11
C GLY A 166 8.96 28.34 5.47
N TRP A 167 8.52 27.17 4.98
CA TRP A 167 9.28 26.27 4.11
C TRP A 167 9.97 27.00 2.94
N HIS A 168 9.49 28.20 2.60
CA HIS A 168 10.14 29.14 1.68
C HIS A 168 11.57 29.56 2.04
N LYS A 169 12.00 29.51 3.31
CA LYS A 169 13.39 29.86 3.68
C LYS A 169 14.34 28.68 3.82
N CYS A 170 13.84 27.44 3.89
CA CYS A 170 14.70 26.25 3.94
C CYS A 170 14.84 25.56 2.57
N GLY A 171 14.04 25.94 1.58
CA GLY A 171 14.02 25.36 0.23
C GLY A 171 14.99 25.96 -0.80
N GLU A 172 15.70 27.06 -0.50
CA GLU A 172 16.63 27.66 -1.47
C GLU A 172 17.97 26.89 -1.61
N GLY A 173 18.17 25.81 -0.85
CA GLY A 173 19.35 24.94 -0.97
C GLY A 173 19.06 23.52 -1.50
N PHE A 174 17.80 23.13 -1.65
CA PHE A 174 17.46 21.77 -2.07
C PHE A 174 16.22 21.77 -2.97
N VAL A 175 16.41 22.18 -4.22
CA VAL A 175 15.45 21.90 -5.28
C VAL A 175 15.49 20.39 -5.51
N PRO A 176 14.43 19.62 -5.24
CA PRO A 176 14.35 18.27 -5.78
C PRO A 176 14.33 18.45 -7.30
N ILE A 177 15.29 17.83 -7.99
CA ILE A 177 15.29 17.73 -9.45
C ILE A 177 13.93 17.20 -9.86
N LYS A 178 13.02 18.10 -10.25
CA LYS A 178 11.81 17.74 -10.97
C LYS A 178 12.31 17.12 -12.26
N THR A 179 12.21 15.79 -12.37
CA THR A 179 12.25 15.10 -13.66
C THR A 179 10.98 15.46 -14.44
N THR A 180 10.90 16.71 -14.85
CA THR A 180 10.08 17.18 -15.96
C THR A 180 11.10 17.70 -16.96
N LEU A 181 11.49 16.85 -17.91
CA LEU A 181 12.11 17.33 -19.14
C LEU A 181 11.18 18.40 -19.73
N PRO A 182 11.66 19.63 -20.00
CA PRO A 182 10.87 20.58 -20.75
C PRO A 182 10.64 20.00 -22.17
N PRO A 183 9.46 20.20 -22.77
CA PRO A 183 9.29 19.89 -24.19
C PRO A 183 10.28 20.71 -25.02
N ALA A 184 10.89 20.06 -26.01
CA ALA A 184 11.85 20.68 -26.91
C ALA A 184 11.26 21.94 -27.57
N PRO A 185 12.01 23.05 -27.67
CA PRO A 185 11.54 24.25 -28.35
C PRO A 185 11.46 24.02 -29.86
N GLU A 186 10.25 23.78 -30.36
CA GLU A 186 9.92 23.81 -31.78
C GLU A 186 9.75 25.27 -32.20
N LYS A 187 10.84 25.91 -32.62
CA LYS A 187 10.89 27.04 -33.58
C LYS A 187 12.31 27.62 -33.67
N LEU A 188 13.11 27.06 -34.56
CA LEU A 188 14.26 27.72 -35.19
C LEU A 188 14.47 27.07 -36.57
N MET A 189 13.56 27.34 -37.50
CA MET A 189 13.81 27.29 -38.95
C MET A 189 12.79 28.20 -39.65
N LYS A 190 13.03 29.50 -39.55
CA LYS A 190 12.65 30.49 -40.57
C LYS A 190 13.92 31.25 -40.90
N GLY A 191 14.48 30.99 -42.08
CA GLY A 191 15.67 31.69 -42.54
C GLY A 191 16.33 31.05 -43.77
N GLN A 192 15.81 31.43 -44.94
CA GLN A 192 16.56 31.68 -46.19
C GLN A 192 17.10 30.50 -47.01
N LEU A 193 16.55 30.36 -48.22
CA LEU A 193 17.19 30.51 -49.55
C LEU A 193 16.12 30.10 -50.58
N GLN A 194 15.41 31.01 -51.23
CA GLN A 194 15.79 31.78 -52.43
C GLN A 194 16.47 30.95 -53.53
N VAL A 195 15.77 30.98 -54.67
CA VAL A 195 16.02 30.41 -56.01
C VAL A 195 15.57 28.97 -56.21
#